data_AF-A0A2G6NX85-F1
#
_entry.id   AF-A0A2G6NX85-F1
#
_cell.length_a   1.000
_cell.length_b   1.000
_cell.length_c   1.000
_cell.angle_alpha   90.00
_cell.angle_beta   90.00
_cell.angle_gamma   90.00
#
_symmetry.space_group_name_H-M   'P 1'
#
loop_
_entity.id
_entity.type
_entity.pdbx_description
1 polymer ?
#
loop_
_entity_poly.entity_id
_entity_poly.type
_entity_poly.pdbx_seq_one_letter_code
_entity_poly.pdbx_strand_id
1 'polypeptide(L)'
;MKNKIKLIVPLIVFTLLFSLQSAYAAQTFSDFDYATALNQLGLFEGTEKGFELARAATRLEGLTMLTRLLGKCSIINATDYPDSGFNDVPKWGKQTVNYAKSVGLTNGIGNNRFGSNTTLSYQDYATFLLRALELSDQSSWQTAEDDIVRLTNVEQSDILNRQFLRSGVARLSYKALLSKTKNGTLLIVKLVNEGVLDKDDVEEVLNRPISRQFIANLSDGDDNYAVEATDRLALVYDRINYYRPIVVINIDSFERRVFDLVNEEREKNGLDPFLPANRDVKAYANVRVEEIKEKFDHTRPNGESSLKQMHYTTAAENIASGFTSPERVVKGWLNSPGHRANILNPELEYMAVSFSEYNWVQLFYN
;
A
#
# COMPACT_ATOMS: atom_id res chain seq x y z
N MET A 1 14.43 11.89 -84.07
CA MET A 1 14.12 10.57 -83.48
C MET A 1 13.38 10.75 -82.16
N LYS A 2 12.14 10.25 -82.14
CA LYS A 2 11.22 9.90 -81.03
C LYS A 2 11.60 10.25 -79.57
N ASN A 3 10.69 11.02 -78.95
CA ASN A 3 10.14 10.94 -77.59
C ASN A 3 10.81 10.00 -76.59
N LYS A 4 11.27 10.52 -75.44
CA LYS A 4 10.97 10.02 -74.07
C LYS A 4 11.32 11.09 -73.01
N ILE A 5 10.35 11.80 -72.47
CA ILE A 5 10.43 12.26 -71.06
C ILE A 5 9.18 11.70 -70.38
N LYS A 6 9.42 10.60 -69.67
CA LYS A 6 8.41 9.92 -68.85
C LYS A 6 8.24 10.68 -67.55
N LEU A 7 6.97 10.78 -67.12
CA LEU A 7 6.49 11.07 -65.77
C LEU A 7 7.56 10.92 -64.66
N ILE A 8 7.89 12.02 -64.00
CA ILE A 8 8.50 12.02 -62.65
C ILE A 8 7.59 12.84 -61.73
N VAL A 9 6.34 12.41 -61.57
CA VAL A 9 5.43 12.86 -60.51
C VAL A 9 4.46 11.69 -60.28
N PRO A 10 4.84 10.64 -59.51
CA PRO A 10 4.32 10.53 -58.14
C PRO A 10 5.16 9.62 -57.22
N LEU A 11 6.36 10.03 -56.80
CA LEU A 11 7.10 9.27 -55.75
C LEU A 11 7.31 10.07 -54.46
N ILE A 12 7.15 11.39 -54.52
CA ILE A 12 7.34 12.27 -53.37
C ILE A 12 6.07 12.36 -52.49
N VAL A 13 4.88 12.07 -53.04
CA VAL A 13 3.62 12.12 -52.26
C VAL A 13 3.38 10.81 -51.49
N PHE A 14 3.93 9.68 -51.93
CA PHE A 14 3.73 8.39 -51.24
C PHE A 14 4.69 8.17 -50.06
N THR A 15 5.83 8.87 -50.02
CA THR A 15 6.80 8.79 -48.91
C THR A 15 6.53 9.79 -47.79
N LEU A 16 5.65 10.76 -48.00
CA LEU A 16 5.24 11.75 -46.99
C LEU A 16 4.02 11.32 -46.16
N LEU A 17 3.34 10.23 -46.52
CA LEU A 17 2.18 9.71 -45.78
C LEU A 17 2.51 8.52 -44.86
N PHE A 18 3.78 8.10 -44.77
CA PHE A 18 4.19 6.93 -43.97
C PHE A 18 5.27 7.18 -42.92
N SER A 19 5.57 8.45 -42.58
CA SER A 19 6.62 8.79 -41.60
C SER A 19 6.13 9.65 -40.43
N LEU A 20 4.86 9.54 -40.06
CA LEU A 20 4.40 9.93 -38.72
C LEU A 20 4.16 8.67 -37.87
N GLN A 21 5.16 7.78 -37.80
CA GLN A 21 5.30 6.98 -36.59
C GLN A 21 5.83 7.93 -35.54
N SER A 22 4.92 8.47 -34.74
CA SER A 22 5.24 9.22 -33.52
C SER A 22 6.17 8.34 -32.67
N ALA A 23 7.46 8.60 -32.70
CA ALA A 23 8.36 8.13 -31.66
C ALA A 23 7.91 8.83 -30.38
N TYR A 24 7.03 8.20 -29.61
CA TYR A 24 6.73 8.64 -28.26
C TYR A 24 8.04 8.55 -27.48
N ALA A 25 8.69 9.70 -27.24
CA ALA A 25 9.77 9.74 -26.27
C ALA A 25 9.19 9.30 -24.93
N ALA A 26 9.74 8.23 -24.34
CA ALA A 26 9.34 7.76 -23.03
C ALA A 26 9.42 8.93 -22.05
N GLN A 27 8.29 9.31 -21.43
CA GLN A 27 8.30 10.37 -20.44
C GLN A 27 9.20 9.92 -19.28
N THR A 28 10.09 10.81 -18.85
CA THR A 28 10.95 10.57 -17.69
C THR A 28 10.22 11.03 -16.44
N PHE A 29 10.25 10.20 -15.40
CA PHE A 29 9.59 10.48 -14.13
C PHE A 29 10.60 10.60 -13.02
N SER A 30 10.30 11.44 -12.04
CA SER A 30 11.17 11.65 -10.90
C SER A 30 10.95 10.59 -9.83
N ASP A 31 11.96 10.35 -9.00
CA ASP A 31 11.81 9.48 -7.83
C ASP A 31 10.77 9.99 -6.83
N PHE A 32 10.47 11.29 -6.88
CA PHE A 32 9.41 11.92 -6.09
C PHE A 32 8.01 11.47 -6.54
N ASP A 33 7.80 11.23 -7.84
CA ASP A 33 6.51 10.76 -8.37
C ASP A 33 6.17 9.36 -7.83
N TYR A 34 7.17 8.46 -7.82
CA TYR A 34 7.03 7.11 -7.26
C TYR A 34 6.75 7.15 -5.76
N ALA A 35 7.53 7.94 -5.01
CA ALA A 35 7.35 8.07 -3.56
C ALA A 35 5.97 8.65 -3.20
N THR A 36 5.49 9.64 -3.96
CA THR A 36 4.18 10.25 -3.75
C THR A 36 3.05 9.27 -4.05
N ALA A 37 3.16 8.47 -5.11
CA ALA A 37 2.14 7.48 -5.44
C ALA A 37 2.06 6.36 -4.39
N LEU A 38 3.22 5.90 -3.89
CA LEU A 38 3.25 4.95 -2.78
C LEU A 38 2.75 5.55 -1.47
N ASN A 39 3.04 6.83 -1.20
CA ASN A 39 2.54 7.53 -0.03
C ASN A 39 1.01 7.63 -0.03
N GLN A 40 0.42 7.89 -1.20
CA GLN A 40 -1.04 7.91 -1.36
C GLN A 40 -1.68 6.57 -1.01
N LEU A 41 -1.01 5.46 -1.35
CA LEU A 41 -1.45 4.11 -0.99
C LEU A 41 -1.11 3.73 0.47
N GLY A 42 -0.48 4.62 1.26
CA GLY A 42 -0.01 4.32 2.62
C GLY A 42 1.22 3.41 2.68
N LEU A 43 1.90 3.17 1.55
CA LEU A 43 2.99 2.19 1.43
C LEU A 43 4.38 2.83 1.62
N PHE A 44 4.47 4.17 1.64
CA PHE A 44 5.73 4.90 1.81
C PHE A 44 5.53 6.21 2.60
N GLU A 45 5.65 6.17 3.93
CA GLU A 45 5.23 7.26 4.82
C GLU A 45 6.25 8.39 5.05
N GLY A 46 7.53 8.20 4.66
CA GLY A 46 8.58 9.20 4.90
C GLY A 46 8.92 9.38 6.39
N THR A 47 9.46 10.54 6.74
CA THR A 47 9.72 11.02 8.11
C THR A 47 9.23 12.46 8.25
N GLU A 48 9.46 13.09 9.39
CA GLU A 48 9.18 14.53 9.61
C GLU A 48 9.87 15.44 8.58
N LYS A 49 10.94 14.96 7.93
CA LYS A 49 11.69 15.68 6.89
C LYS A 49 11.22 15.32 5.46
N GLY A 50 10.05 14.70 5.34
CA GLY A 50 9.53 14.17 4.08
C GLY A 50 10.12 12.81 3.72
N PHE A 51 10.20 12.48 2.44
CA PHE A 51 10.60 11.13 1.99
C PHE A 51 12.09 10.79 2.17
N GLU A 52 12.94 11.81 2.32
CA GLU A 52 14.40 11.69 2.43
C GLU A 52 15.02 10.85 1.30
N LEU A 53 14.56 11.04 0.06
CA LEU A 53 14.93 10.18 -1.08
C LEU A 53 16.45 10.12 -1.36
N ALA A 54 17.19 11.16 -1.00
CA ALA A 54 18.63 11.27 -1.22
C ALA A 54 19.50 10.51 -0.20
N ARG A 55 18.93 9.93 0.87
CA ARG A 55 19.71 9.15 1.85
C ARG A 55 19.59 7.65 1.59
N ALA A 56 20.61 6.91 2.02
CA ALA A 56 20.55 5.46 2.06
C ALA A 56 19.59 4.98 3.17
N ALA A 57 18.91 3.87 2.88
CA ALA A 57 18.18 3.11 3.88
C ALA A 57 19.09 2.04 4.50
N THR A 58 18.80 1.64 5.73
CA THR A 58 19.31 0.40 6.32
C THR A 58 18.53 -0.80 5.79
N ARG A 59 19.10 -2.01 5.88
CA ARG A 59 18.39 -3.25 5.52
C ARG A 59 17.08 -3.42 6.28
N LEU A 60 17.04 -3.02 7.56
CA LEU A 60 15.83 -3.08 8.37
C LEU A 60 14.79 -2.07 7.91
N GLU A 61 15.17 -0.83 7.61
CA GLU A 61 14.25 0.16 7.03
C GLU A 61 13.68 -0.34 5.70
N GLY A 62 14.53 -0.91 4.82
CA GLY A 62 14.10 -1.48 3.54
C GLY A 62 13.10 -2.62 3.70
N LEU A 63 13.37 -3.57 4.60
CA LEU A 63 12.43 -4.63 4.92
C LEU A 63 11.13 -4.10 5.52
N THR A 64 11.20 -3.09 6.38
CA THR A 64 10.01 -2.45 6.98
C THR A 64 9.14 -1.78 5.92
N MET A 65 9.75 -1.14 4.92
CA MET A 65 9.03 -0.59 3.77
C MET A 65 8.37 -1.69 2.93
N LEU A 66 9.07 -2.81 2.69
CA LEU A 66 8.48 -3.96 2.00
C LEU A 66 7.29 -4.53 2.78
N THR A 67 7.38 -4.70 4.09
CA THR A 67 6.26 -5.23 4.87
C THR A 67 5.05 -4.30 4.83
N ARG A 68 5.26 -2.97 4.76
CA ARG A 68 4.18 -2.01 4.49
C ARG A 68 3.60 -2.19 3.09
N LEU A 69 4.45 -2.35 2.08
CA LEU A 69 4.04 -2.61 0.68
C LEU A 69 3.07 -3.81 0.57
N LEU A 70 3.23 -4.81 1.44
CA LEU A 70 2.40 -6.02 1.49
C LEU A 70 1.20 -5.91 2.44
N GLY A 71 0.89 -4.72 2.95
CA GLY A 71 -0.23 -4.52 3.88
C GLY A 71 -0.03 -5.08 5.27
N LYS A 72 1.22 -5.34 5.67
CA LYS A 72 1.58 -5.91 6.99
C LYS A 72 2.12 -4.84 7.92
N CYS A 73 1.58 -3.63 7.87
CA CYS A 73 1.97 -2.51 8.72
C CYS A 73 1.62 -2.71 10.20
N SER A 74 0.64 -3.59 10.53
CA SER A 74 0.18 -3.86 11.90
C SER A 74 1.00 -4.89 12.69
N ILE A 75 2.01 -5.52 12.08
CA ILE A 75 2.83 -6.54 12.74
C ILE A 75 3.71 -5.99 13.88
N ILE A 76 3.79 -4.66 14.05
CA ILE A 76 4.70 -4.00 14.99
C ILE A 76 4.34 -4.28 16.46
N ASN A 77 3.06 -4.62 16.75
CA ASN A 77 2.56 -4.84 18.12
C ASN A 77 2.18 -6.30 18.44
N ALA A 78 2.34 -7.22 17.48
CA ALA A 78 1.91 -8.61 17.63
C ALA A 78 3.02 -9.51 18.20
N THR A 79 2.72 -10.36 19.18
CA THR A 79 3.60 -11.46 19.63
C THR A 79 3.48 -12.71 18.74
N ASP A 80 2.90 -12.56 17.54
CA ASP A 80 2.31 -13.67 16.79
C ASP A 80 3.32 -14.46 15.96
N TYR A 81 4.57 -13.99 15.86
CA TYR A 81 5.60 -14.62 15.04
C TYR A 81 6.75 -15.19 15.88
N PRO A 82 7.21 -16.42 15.59
CA PRO A 82 8.37 -17.01 16.25
C PRO A 82 9.60 -16.10 16.17
N ASP A 83 10.47 -16.16 17.20
CA ASP A 83 11.73 -15.43 17.17
C ASP A 83 12.55 -15.84 15.94
N SER A 84 12.99 -14.84 15.18
CA SER A 84 13.80 -15.04 13.97
C SER A 84 15.17 -15.66 14.24
N GLY A 85 15.65 -15.64 15.49
CA GLY A 85 16.96 -16.14 15.89
C GLY A 85 18.13 -15.21 15.53
N PHE A 86 17.85 -14.02 14.99
CA PHE A 86 18.88 -13.03 14.67
C PHE A 86 19.28 -12.21 15.89
N ASN A 87 20.59 -12.06 16.09
CA ASN A 87 21.16 -11.42 17.27
C ASN A 87 21.33 -9.90 17.14
N ASP A 88 21.21 -9.36 15.92
CA ASP A 88 21.47 -7.94 15.63
C ASP A 88 20.20 -7.14 15.27
N VAL A 89 19.02 -7.62 15.68
CA VAL A 89 17.74 -6.94 15.43
C VAL A 89 17.33 -6.08 16.64
N PRO A 90 17.19 -4.75 16.48
CA PRO A 90 16.74 -3.88 17.56
C PRO A 90 15.26 -4.13 17.92
N LYS A 91 14.87 -3.77 19.15
CA LYS A 91 13.51 -4.00 19.69
C LYS A 91 12.40 -3.54 18.73
N TRP A 92 12.53 -2.35 18.16
CA TRP A 92 11.53 -1.77 17.25
C TRP A 92 11.34 -2.56 15.95
N GLY A 93 12.37 -3.26 15.48
CA GLY A 93 12.32 -4.04 14.25
C GLY A 93 12.06 -5.52 14.46
N LYS A 94 11.96 -5.97 15.73
CA LYS A 94 11.92 -7.39 16.08
C LYS A 94 10.75 -8.10 15.42
N GLN A 95 9.54 -7.54 15.49
CA GLN A 95 8.36 -8.19 14.91
C GLN A 95 8.36 -8.19 13.38
N THR A 96 8.80 -7.09 12.76
CA THR A 96 8.99 -7.03 11.31
C THR A 96 9.93 -8.14 10.82
N VAL A 97 11.05 -8.35 11.51
CA VAL A 97 12.02 -9.37 11.13
C VAL A 97 11.53 -10.79 11.47
N ASN A 98 10.83 -10.98 12.59
CA ASN A 98 10.21 -12.26 12.94
C ASN A 98 9.18 -12.69 11.88
N TYR A 99 8.25 -11.80 11.53
CA TYR A 99 7.30 -12.01 10.43
C TYR A 99 8.03 -12.32 9.12
N ALA A 100 8.98 -11.48 8.72
CA ALA A 100 9.70 -11.66 7.48
C ALA A 100 10.46 -12.99 7.43
N LYS A 101 10.96 -13.48 8.57
CA LYS A 101 11.59 -14.80 8.65
C LYS A 101 10.56 -15.91 8.57
N SER A 102 9.42 -15.80 9.24
CA SER A 102 8.37 -16.83 9.26
C SER A 102 7.69 -17.03 7.90
N VAL A 103 7.56 -15.96 7.10
CA VAL A 103 6.99 -16.04 5.74
C VAL A 103 8.06 -16.14 4.64
N GLY A 104 9.33 -16.32 5.01
CA GLY A 104 10.40 -16.57 4.05
C GLY A 104 10.88 -15.36 3.25
N LEU A 105 10.51 -14.12 3.62
CA LEU A 105 11.01 -12.89 2.99
C LEU A 105 12.51 -12.67 3.26
N THR A 106 13.04 -13.12 4.39
CA THR A 106 14.46 -13.01 4.72
C THR A 106 15.06 -14.28 5.31
N ASN A 107 16.32 -14.55 4.95
CA ASN A 107 17.16 -15.55 5.59
C ASN A 107 18.32 -14.96 6.41
N GLY A 108 18.41 -13.63 6.48
CA GLY A 108 19.54 -12.93 7.07
C GLY A 108 20.78 -12.95 6.15
N ILE A 109 21.92 -12.59 6.72
CA ILE A 109 23.22 -12.47 6.03
C ILE A 109 24.23 -13.53 6.50
N GLY A 110 23.77 -14.57 7.21
CA GLY A 110 24.60 -15.59 7.84
C GLY A 110 25.02 -15.23 9.28
N ASN A 111 25.70 -16.16 9.95
CA ASN A 111 26.22 -16.00 11.33
C ASN A 111 25.17 -15.51 12.35
N ASN A 112 23.92 -15.97 12.22
CA ASN A 112 22.77 -15.55 13.06
C ASN A 112 22.54 -14.03 13.04
N ARG A 113 22.79 -13.38 11.90
CA ARG A 113 22.57 -11.93 11.71
C ARG A 113 21.56 -11.67 10.61
N PHE A 114 20.70 -10.69 10.86
CA PHE A 114 19.87 -10.07 9.84
C PHE A 114 20.62 -8.95 9.11
N GLY A 115 21.50 -8.23 9.82
CA GLY A 115 22.21 -7.07 9.31
C GLY A 115 21.42 -5.77 9.44
N SER A 116 20.70 -5.56 10.56
CA SER A 116 19.73 -4.46 10.69
C SER A 116 20.26 -3.08 10.33
N ASN A 117 21.49 -2.75 10.73
CA ASN A 117 22.11 -1.44 10.49
C ASN A 117 22.99 -1.38 9.23
N THR A 118 23.12 -2.48 8.50
CA THR A 118 23.87 -2.50 7.25
C THR A 118 23.15 -1.63 6.22
N THR A 119 23.90 -0.85 5.45
CA THR A 119 23.34 -0.11 4.30
C THR A 119 22.66 -1.09 3.35
N LEU A 120 21.40 -0.81 3.02
CA LEU A 120 20.62 -1.62 2.10
C LEU A 120 21.27 -1.54 0.71
N SER A 121 21.61 -2.69 0.13
CA SER A 121 22.02 -2.76 -1.27
C SER A 121 20.82 -2.92 -2.19
N TYR A 122 21.02 -2.65 -3.47
CA TYR A 122 20.02 -2.97 -4.50
C TYR A 122 19.66 -4.46 -4.47
N GLN A 123 20.67 -5.33 -4.46
CA GLN A 123 20.55 -6.79 -4.41
C GLN A 123 19.72 -7.27 -3.21
N ASP A 124 19.88 -6.63 -2.05
CA ASP A 124 19.10 -6.94 -0.85
C ASP A 124 17.62 -6.67 -1.07
N TYR A 125 17.31 -5.50 -1.59
CA TYR A 125 15.94 -5.08 -1.79
C TYR A 125 15.25 -5.82 -2.95
N ALA A 126 15.99 -6.09 -4.02
CA ALA A 126 15.55 -6.95 -5.12
C ALA A 126 15.19 -8.35 -4.62
N THR A 127 16.04 -8.95 -3.78
CA THR A 127 15.78 -10.27 -3.18
C THR A 127 14.51 -10.26 -2.34
N PHE A 128 14.30 -9.22 -1.54
CA PHE A 128 13.09 -9.04 -0.76
C PHE A 128 11.83 -8.97 -1.64
N LEU A 129 11.86 -8.17 -2.72
CA LEU A 129 10.73 -8.03 -3.64
C LEU A 129 10.42 -9.32 -4.40
N LEU A 130 11.43 -10.05 -4.87
CA LEU A 130 11.23 -11.31 -5.59
C LEU A 130 10.53 -12.36 -4.72
N ARG A 131 10.94 -12.46 -3.46
CA ARG A 131 10.28 -13.33 -2.47
C ARG A 131 8.85 -12.88 -2.19
N ALA A 132 8.63 -11.58 -2.08
CA ALA A 132 7.30 -11.01 -1.88
C ALA A 132 6.33 -11.24 -3.05
N LEU A 133 6.84 -11.26 -4.28
CA LEU A 133 6.06 -11.58 -5.49
C LEU A 133 5.79 -13.09 -5.64
N GLU A 134 6.29 -13.90 -4.71
CA GLU A 134 6.26 -15.38 -4.75
C GLU A 134 6.91 -15.96 -6.01
N LEU A 135 7.68 -15.16 -6.75
CA LEU A 135 8.27 -15.51 -8.05
C LEU A 135 9.52 -16.37 -7.95
N SER A 136 9.87 -16.80 -6.74
CA SER A 136 11.09 -17.55 -6.54
C SER A 136 10.99 -18.54 -5.39
N ASP A 137 10.87 -19.81 -5.75
CA ASP A 137 11.32 -20.91 -4.89
C ASP A 137 12.86 -21.07 -4.98
N GLN A 138 13.54 -20.31 -5.86
CA GLN A 138 14.92 -20.57 -6.33
C GLN A 138 15.76 -19.34 -6.78
N SER A 139 15.36 -18.07 -6.54
CA SER A 139 16.25 -16.95 -6.85
C SER A 139 17.31 -16.87 -5.76
N SER A 140 18.45 -17.45 -6.09
CA SER A 140 19.66 -17.31 -5.31
C SER A 140 20.06 -15.83 -5.27
N TRP A 141 20.74 -15.40 -4.21
CA TRP A 141 21.22 -14.01 -4.08
C TRP A 141 21.94 -13.54 -5.36
N GLN A 142 22.55 -14.48 -6.09
CA GLN A 142 23.30 -14.30 -7.33
C GLN A 142 22.47 -13.86 -8.56
N THR A 143 21.17 -14.13 -8.65
CA THR A 143 20.35 -13.80 -9.85
C THR A 143 19.31 -12.72 -9.63
N ALA A 144 19.19 -12.23 -8.38
CA ALA A 144 18.12 -11.32 -7.98
C ALA A 144 18.09 -10.01 -8.79
N GLU A 145 19.25 -9.51 -9.22
CA GLU A 145 19.34 -8.28 -9.99
C GLU A 145 18.76 -8.44 -11.40
N ASP A 146 19.15 -9.49 -12.12
CA ASP A 146 18.64 -9.76 -13.47
C ASP A 146 17.15 -10.09 -13.46
N ASP A 147 16.69 -10.81 -12.42
CA ASP A 147 15.28 -11.16 -12.26
C ASP A 147 14.41 -9.93 -12.00
N ILE A 148 14.84 -9.02 -11.12
CA ILE A 148 14.06 -7.81 -10.84
C ILE A 148 14.13 -6.82 -12.01
N VAL A 149 15.26 -6.74 -12.74
CA VAL A 149 15.36 -5.96 -14.00
C VAL A 149 14.30 -6.41 -14.98
N ARG A 150 14.21 -7.71 -15.22
CA ARG A 150 13.23 -8.30 -16.14
C ARG A 150 11.79 -8.02 -15.70
N LEU A 151 11.50 -8.07 -14.40
CA LEU A 151 10.15 -7.90 -13.87
C LEU A 151 9.68 -6.45 -13.78
N THR A 152 10.60 -5.54 -13.49
CA THR A 152 10.29 -4.13 -13.21
C THR A 152 10.67 -3.21 -14.36
N ASN A 153 11.37 -3.73 -15.38
CA ASN A 153 11.94 -2.97 -16.47
C ASN A 153 12.71 -1.73 -15.96
N VAL A 154 13.52 -1.91 -14.91
CA VAL A 154 14.38 -0.85 -14.38
C VAL A 154 15.68 -0.83 -15.17
N GLU A 155 16.17 0.36 -15.48
CA GLU A 155 17.39 0.53 -16.27
C GLU A 155 18.60 -0.04 -15.53
N GLN A 156 19.43 -0.82 -16.20
CA GLN A 156 20.60 -1.44 -15.58
C GLN A 156 21.62 -0.40 -15.10
N SER A 157 21.63 0.79 -15.70
CA SER A 157 22.44 1.93 -15.27
C SER A 157 22.03 2.49 -13.89
N ASP A 158 20.77 2.34 -13.50
CA ASP A 158 20.28 2.69 -12.15
C ASP A 158 20.74 1.70 -11.07
N ILE A 159 21.19 0.51 -11.49
CA ILE A 159 21.67 -0.58 -10.64
C ILE A 159 23.18 -0.44 -10.44
N LEU A 160 23.89 -0.13 -11.52
CA LEU A 160 25.35 -0.12 -11.58
C LEU A 160 25.97 1.17 -11.01
N ASN A 161 25.19 2.25 -10.84
CA ASN A 161 25.67 3.53 -10.32
C ASN A 161 25.10 3.88 -8.94
N ARG A 162 26.03 4.05 -7.98
CA ARG A 162 25.86 4.67 -6.65
C ARG A 162 25.15 3.82 -5.59
N GLN A 163 25.44 4.21 -4.35
CA GLN A 163 24.75 3.79 -3.13
C GLN A 163 23.24 3.69 -3.36
N PHE A 164 22.63 2.54 -3.04
CA PHE A 164 21.19 2.35 -3.20
C PHE A 164 20.42 3.23 -2.18
N LEU A 165 19.75 4.26 -2.69
CA LEU A 165 19.05 5.26 -1.88
C LEU A 165 17.58 4.91 -1.68
N ARG A 166 16.92 5.61 -0.75
CA ARG A 166 15.46 5.54 -0.55
C ARG A 166 14.67 5.83 -1.83
N SER A 167 15.23 6.63 -2.74
CA SER A 167 14.67 6.89 -4.05
C SER A 167 14.54 5.61 -4.90
N GLY A 168 15.56 4.76 -4.89
CA GLY A 168 15.55 3.45 -5.54
C GLY A 168 14.57 2.48 -4.87
N VAL A 169 14.43 2.53 -3.55
CA VAL A 169 13.43 1.73 -2.80
C VAL A 169 12.01 2.09 -3.25
N ALA A 170 11.68 3.38 -3.31
CA ALA A 170 10.37 3.84 -3.77
C ALA A 170 10.12 3.42 -5.24
N ARG A 171 11.09 3.66 -6.12
CA ARG A 171 10.97 3.30 -7.54
C ARG A 171 10.72 1.80 -7.75
N LEU A 172 11.50 0.94 -7.08
CA LEU A 172 11.33 -0.52 -7.19
C LEU A 172 10.03 -1.01 -6.55
N SER A 173 9.66 -0.50 -5.39
CA SER A 173 8.39 -0.83 -4.73
C SER A 173 7.20 -0.56 -5.65
N TYR A 174 7.20 0.62 -6.28
CA TYR A 174 6.14 1.04 -7.18
C TYR A 174 6.04 0.15 -8.41
N LYS A 175 7.18 -0.10 -9.06
CA LYS A 175 7.23 -1.00 -10.23
C LYS A 175 6.78 -2.41 -9.86
N ALA A 176 7.17 -2.92 -8.69
CA ALA A 176 6.75 -4.24 -8.21
C ALA A 176 5.23 -4.34 -7.96
N LEU A 177 4.56 -3.28 -7.49
CA LEU A 177 3.09 -3.25 -7.39
C LEU A 177 2.44 -3.50 -8.75
N LEU A 178 3.03 -2.97 -9.81
CA LEU A 178 2.55 -3.09 -11.17
C LEU A 178 3.11 -4.32 -11.90
N SER A 179 3.88 -5.18 -11.23
CA SER A 179 4.40 -6.44 -11.77
C SER A 179 3.46 -7.61 -11.45
N LYS A 180 3.45 -8.64 -12.31
CA LYS A 180 2.73 -9.89 -12.08
C LYS A 180 3.41 -10.70 -10.97
N THR A 181 2.62 -11.28 -10.08
CA THR A 181 3.03 -12.35 -9.13
C THR A 181 3.23 -13.67 -9.87
N LYS A 182 3.70 -14.72 -9.18
CA LYS A 182 3.82 -16.08 -9.74
C LYS A 182 2.53 -16.61 -10.38
N ASN A 183 1.38 -16.18 -9.90
CA ASN A 183 0.08 -16.61 -10.41
C ASN A 183 -0.41 -15.75 -11.60
N GLY A 184 0.42 -14.83 -12.11
CA GLY A 184 0.10 -13.97 -13.25
C GLY A 184 -0.76 -12.74 -12.90
N THR A 185 -1.28 -12.63 -11.67
CA THR A 185 -2.03 -11.47 -11.18
C THR A 185 -1.08 -10.34 -10.79
N LEU A 186 -1.39 -9.09 -11.14
CA LEU A 186 -0.65 -7.92 -10.66
C LEU A 186 -0.70 -7.82 -9.14
N LEU A 187 0.43 -7.49 -8.51
CA LEU A 187 0.49 -7.37 -7.05
C LEU A 187 -0.51 -6.34 -6.53
N ILE A 188 -0.67 -5.18 -7.19
CA ILE A 188 -1.63 -4.15 -6.81
C ILE A 188 -3.08 -4.67 -6.81
N VAL A 189 -3.44 -5.53 -7.76
CA VAL A 189 -4.77 -6.14 -7.84
C VAL A 189 -4.95 -7.17 -6.73
N LYS A 190 -3.93 -8.00 -6.46
CA LYS A 190 -3.94 -8.93 -5.32
C LYS A 190 -4.19 -8.18 -4.01
N LEU A 191 -3.49 -7.07 -3.79
CA LEU A 191 -3.60 -6.29 -2.55
C LEU A 191 -4.96 -5.59 -2.42
N VAL A 192 -5.57 -5.11 -3.51
CA VAL A 192 -6.97 -4.63 -3.48
C VAL A 192 -7.93 -5.76 -3.10
N ASN A 193 -7.78 -6.93 -3.74
CA ASN A 193 -8.64 -8.10 -3.47
C ASN A 193 -8.50 -8.64 -2.04
N GLU A 194 -7.33 -8.47 -1.43
CA GLU A 194 -7.06 -8.82 -0.04
C GLU A 194 -7.50 -7.74 0.96
N GLY A 195 -8.06 -6.62 0.49
CA GLY A 195 -8.48 -5.49 1.32
C GLY A 195 -7.31 -4.70 1.93
N VAL A 196 -6.09 -4.90 1.42
CA VAL A 196 -4.89 -4.16 1.84
C VAL A 196 -4.89 -2.76 1.26
N LEU A 197 -5.26 -2.62 -0.02
CA LEU A 197 -5.30 -1.33 -0.70
C LEU A 197 -6.74 -0.89 -0.95
N ASP A 198 -6.98 0.39 -0.71
CA ASP A 198 -8.23 1.01 -1.11
C ASP A 198 -8.34 1.05 -2.64
N LYS A 199 -9.52 0.72 -3.14
CA LYS A 199 -9.78 0.68 -4.56
C LYS A 199 -9.69 2.08 -5.18
N ASP A 200 -10.28 3.09 -4.55
CA ASP A 200 -10.34 4.44 -5.12
C ASP A 200 -8.93 5.07 -5.15
N ASP A 201 -8.14 4.87 -4.09
CA ASP A 201 -6.74 5.30 -4.05
C ASP A 201 -5.90 4.59 -5.12
N VAL A 202 -6.16 3.30 -5.37
CA VAL A 202 -5.52 2.56 -6.47
C VAL A 202 -5.96 3.10 -7.82
N GLU A 203 -7.24 3.39 -8.04
CA GLU A 203 -7.71 3.99 -9.30
C GLU A 203 -7.05 5.35 -9.56
N GLU A 204 -6.91 6.20 -8.54
CA GLU A 204 -6.23 7.49 -8.67
C GLU A 204 -4.75 7.30 -9.02
N VAL A 205 -4.06 6.37 -8.36
CA VAL A 205 -2.66 6.05 -8.66
C VAL A 205 -2.50 5.46 -10.07
N LEU A 206 -3.38 4.56 -10.48
CA LEU A 206 -3.37 3.94 -11.81
C LEU A 206 -3.65 4.97 -12.93
N ASN A 207 -4.38 6.04 -12.61
CA ASN A 207 -4.63 7.13 -13.55
C ASN A 207 -3.45 8.11 -13.70
N ARG A 208 -2.39 8.02 -12.89
CA ARG A 208 -1.20 8.87 -13.04
C ARG A 208 -0.41 8.53 -14.31
N PRO A 209 0.26 9.52 -14.96
CA PRO A 209 1.09 9.26 -16.14
C PRO A 209 2.13 8.15 -15.94
N ILE A 210 2.76 8.09 -14.74
CA ILE A 210 3.70 7.03 -14.34
C ILE A 210 3.12 5.62 -14.49
N SER A 211 1.87 5.42 -14.07
CA SER A 211 1.17 4.13 -14.15
C SER A 211 0.83 3.79 -15.58
N ARG A 212 0.26 4.75 -16.32
CA ARG A 212 -0.18 4.53 -17.70
C ARG A 212 0.99 4.12 -18.60
N GLN A 213 2.14 4.80 -18.46
CA GLN A 213 3.33 4.44 -19.22
C GLN A 213 3.87 3.06 -18.83
N PHE A 214 3.85 2.71 -17.55
CA PHE A 214 4.30 1.39 -17.11
C PHE A 214 3.39 0.28 -17.63
N ILE A 215 2.07 0.43 -17.48
CA ILE A 215 1.06 -0.54 -17.91
C ILE A 215 1.04 -0.71 -19.43
N ALA A 216 1.26 0.38 -20.18
CA ALA A 216 1.44 0.32 -21.63
C ALA A 216 2.58 -0.63 -22.05
N ASN A 217 3.62 -0.72 -21.23
CA ASN A 217 4.83 -1.48 -21.51
C ASN A 217 4.86 -2.88 -20.88
N LEU A 218 3.82 -3.28 -20.14
CA LEU A 218 3.71 -4.64 -19.61
C LEU A 218 3.55 -5.63 -20.78
N SER A 219 4.58 -6.37 -21.18
CA SER A 219 4.38 -7.42 -22.19
C SER A 219 3.46 -8.50 -21.63
N ASP A 220 2.26 -8.62 -22.21
CA ASP A 220 1.60 -9.92 -22.20
C ASP A 220 2.43 -10.75 -23.17
N GLY A 221 3.02 -11.85 -22.70
CA GLY A 221 3.90 -12.74 -23.49
C GLY A 221 3.21 -13.46 -24.65
N ASP A 222 2.19 -12.83 -25.24
CA ASP A 222 1.50 -13.21 -26.46
C ASP A 222 1.58 -12.01 -27.41
N ASP A 223 2.74 -11.88 -28.06
CA ASP A 223 2.99 -10.90 -29.10
C ASP A 223 2.05 -11.19 -30.29
N ASN A 224 0.97 -10.42 -30.43
CA ASN A 224 0.35 -10.17 -31.75
C ASN A 224 -0.63 -9.00 -31.85
N TYR A 225 -0.96 -8.31 -30.77
CA TYR A 225 -1.73 -7.07 -30.86
C TYR A 225 -1.15 -6.02 -29.91
N ALA A 226 -0.73 -4.88 -30.49
CA ALA A 226 -0.43 -3.67 -29.72
C ALA A 226 -1.74 -3.17 -29.10
N VAL A 227 -2.08 -3.70 -27.92
CA VAL A 227 -3.23 -3.25 -27.13
C VAL A 227 -2.87 -1.89 -26.56
N GLU A 228 -3.67 -0.85 -26.84
CA GLU A 228 -3.41 0.51 -26.36
C GLU A 228 -3.38 0.54 -24.82
N ALA A 229 -2.62 1.48 -24.24
CA ALA A 229 -2.46 1.61 -22.79
C ALA A 229 -3.80 1.74 -22.04
N THR A 230 -4.79 2.36 -22.69
CA THR A 230 -6.18 2.53 -22.24
C THR A 230 -6.91 1.21 -22.09
N ASP A 231 -6.74 0.27 -23.01
CA ASP A 231 -7.38 -1.06 -22.97
C ASP A 231 -6.76 -1.93 -21.88
N ARG A 232 -5.44 -1.83 -21.67
CA ARG A 232 -4.76 -2.54 -20.57
C ARG A 232 -5.16 -1.99 -19.21
N LEU A 233 -5.32 -0.68 -19.09
CA LEU A 233 -5.85 -0.05 -17.88
C LEU A 233 -7.30 -0.47 -17.62
N ALA A 234 -8.13 -0.56 -18.67
CA ALA A 234 -9.49 -1.08 -18.57
C ALA A 234 -9.51 -2.54 -18.09
N LEU A 235 -8.58 -3.39 -18.54
CA LEU A 235 -8.44 -4.76 -18.03
C LEU A 235 -7.98 -4.80 -16.56
N VAL A 236 -7.17 -3.85 -16.10
CA VAL A 236 -6.81 -3.73 -14.68
C VAL A 236 -8.04 -3.34 -13.86
N TYR A 237 -8.79 -2.33 -14.31
CA TYR A 237 -10.05 -1.93 -13.67
C TYR A 237 -11.09 -3.04 -13.68
N ASP A 238 -11.25 -3.75 -14.78
CA ASP A 238 -12.17 -4.89 -14.87
C ASP A 238 -11.77 -5.98 -13.87
N ARG A 239 -10.48 -6.32 -13.74
CA ARG A 239 -10.03 -7.29 -12.72
C ARG A 239 -10.25 -6.82 -11.28
N ILE A 240 -10.07 -5.53 -11.00
CA ILE A 240 -10.39 -4.90 -9.71
C ILE A 240 -11.91 -4.96 -9.44
N ASN A 241 -12.74 -4.82 -10.47
CA ASN A 241 -14.20 -4.79 -10.38
C ASN A 241 -14.87 -6.17 -10.42
N TYR A 242 -14.25 -7.15 -11.11
CA TYR A 242 -14.77 -8.48 -11.39
C TYR A 242 -14.64 -9.42 -10.18
N TYR A 243 -13.59 -9.24 -9.38
CA TYR A 243 -13.49 -9.89 -8.08
C TYR A 243 -14.38 -9.13 -7.08
N ARG A 244 -15.63 -9.59 -6.95
CA ARG A 244 -16.33 -9.57 -5.67
C ARG A 244 -16.12 -10.95 -5.01
N PRO A 245 -15.01 -11.21 -4.31
CA PRO A 245 -15.04 -12.33 -3.38
C PRO A 245 -16.14 -12.01 -2.36
N ILE A 246 -16.85 -13.03 -1.89
CA ILE A 246 -17.32 -13.01 -0.52
C ILE A 246 -16.03 -12.92 0.30
N VAL A 247 -15.57 -11.70 0.57
CA VAL A 247 -14.44 -11.46 1.45
C VAL A 247 -14.91 -12.01 2.79
N VAL A 248 -14.22 -13.01 3.31
CA VAL A 248 -14.23 -13.23 4.76
C VAL A 248 -13.50 -12.02 5.32
N ILE A 249 -14.22 -10.90 5.46
CA ILE A 249 -13.69 -9.66 6.00
C ILE A 249 -13.30 -10.05 7.41
N ASN A 250 -12.00 -10.06 7.70
CA ASN A 250 -11.57 -10.19 9.07
C ASN A 250 -11.84 -8.83 9.74
N ILE A 251 -13.11 -8.57 10.05
CA ILE A 251 -13.64 -7.34 10.64
C ILE A 251 -12.86 -7.03 11.93
N ASP A 252 -12.46 -8.08 12.66
CA ASP A 252 -11.62 -7.99 13.85
C ASP A 252 -10.25 -7.34 13.55
N SER A 253 -9.73 -7.45 12.33
CA SER A 253 -8.44 -6.87 11.95
C SER A 253 -8.51 -5.37 11.64
N PHE A 254 -9.63 -4.88 11.09
CA PHE A 254 -9.84 -3.45 10.79
C PHE A 254 -10.16 -2.65 12.05
N GLU A 255 -11.06 -3.17 12.88
CA GLU A 255 -11.42 -2.57 14.16
C GLU A 255 -10.20 -2.51 15.08
N ARG A 256 -9.41 -3.58 15.13
CA ARG A 256 -8.13 -3.60 15.85
C ARG A 256 -7.14 -2.59 15.30
N ARG A 257 -7.04 -2.46 13.97
CA ARG A 257 -6.12 -1.48 13.37
C ARG A 257 -6.51 -0.04 13.70
N VAL A 258 -7.79 0.30 13.69
CA VAL A 258 -8.28 1.61 14.16
C VAL A 258 -7.93 1.80 15.63
N PHE A 259 -8.14 0.77 16.45
CA PHE A 259 -7.84 0.81 17.88
C PHE A 259 -6.35 1.13 18.13
N ASP A 260 -5.45 0.45 17.42
CA ASP A 260 -4.01 0.66 17.51
C ASP A 260 -3.60 2.06 17.06
N LEU A 261 -4.09 2.52 15.89
CA LEU A 261 -3.76 3.84 15.34
C LEU A 261 -4.18 4.99 16.25
N VAL A 262 -5.32 4.85 16.93
CA VAL A 262 -5.80 5.83 17.92
C VAL A 262 -4.90 5.85 19.15
N ASN A 263 -4.48 4.67 19.63
CA ASN A 263 -3.56 4.58 20.76
C ASN A 263 -2.17 5.10 20.42
N GLU A 264 -1.66 4.84 19.22
CA GLU A 264 -0.41 5.46 18.73
C GLU A 264 -0.52 7.00 18.75
N GLU A 265 -1.67 7.56 18.38
CA GLU A 265 -1.88 9.01 18.44
C GLU A 265 -1.97 9.54 19.87
N ARG A 266 -2.62 8.81 20.79
CA ARG A 266 -2.67 9.17 22.21
C ARG A 266 -1.29 9.19 22.84
N GLU A 267 -0.49 8.15 22.59
CA GLU A 267 0.90 8.08 23.08
C GLU A 267 1.75 9.25 22.55
N LYS A 268 1.62 9.62 21.27
CA LYS A 268 2.28 10.81 20.70
C LYS A 268 1.92 12.12 21.41
N ASN A 269 0.70 12.19 21.97
CA ASN A 269 0.22 13.34 22.72
C ASN A 269 0.41 13.19 24.24
N GLY A 270 1.16 12.18 24.70
CA GLY A 270 1.49 11.96 26.11
C GLY A 270 0.33 11.45 26.95
N LEU A 271 -0.68 10.84 26.32
CA LEU A 271 -1.84 10.26 26.98
C LEU A 271 -1.71 8.73 27.09
N ASP A 272 -2.30 8.16 28.13
CA ASP A 272 -2.39 6.71 28.28
C ASP A 272 -3.24 6.10 27.14
N PRO A 273 -2.84 4.95 26.59
CA PRO A 273 -3.62 4.26 25.56
C PRO A 273 -4.97 3.82 26.13
N PHE A 274 -6.01 3.85 25.30
CA PHE A 274 -7.29 3.26 25.65
C PHE A 274 -7.15 1.76 25.89
N LEU A 275 -7.92 1.26 26.86
CA LEU A 275 -8.16 -0.16 27.05
C LEU A 275 -9.30 -0.64 26.14
N PRO A 276 -9.30 -1.91 25.71
CA PRO A 276 -10.43 -2.47 24.98
C PRO A 276 -11.70 -2.42 25.82
N ALA A 277 -12.79 -1.96 25.22
CA ALA A 277 -14.11 -1.97 25.85
C ALA A 277 -14.58 -3.39 26.23
N ASN A 278 -15.48 -3.47 27.21
CA ASN A 278 -16.14 -4.72 27.55
C ASN A 278 -17.07 -5.23 26.42
N ARG A 279 -17.51 -6.47 26.54
CA ARG A 279 -18.34 -7.14 25.51
C ARG A 279 -19.67 -6.43 25.25
N ASP A 280 -20.26 -5.81 26.27
CA ASP A 280 -21.57 -5.16 26.13
C ASP A 280 -21.46 -3.87 25.31
N VAL A 281 -20.44 -3.05 25.57
CA VAL A 281 -20.18 -1.84 24.77
C VAL A 281 -19.74 -2.20 23.35
N LYS A 282 -18.98 -3.28 23.17
CA LYS A 282 -18.65 -3.77 21.83
C LYS A 282 -19.89 -4.26 21.07
N ALA A 283 -20.77 -5.01 21.70
CA ALA A 283 -22.03 -5.43 21.10
C ALA A 283 -22.92 -4.21 20.74
N TYR A 284 -22.92 -3.19 21.60
CA TYR A 284 -23.61 -1.94 21.34
C TYR A 284 -23.02 -1.19 20.13
N ALA A 285 -21.68 -1.10 20.01
CA ALA A 285 -21.03 -0.52 18.84
C ALA A 285 -21.40 -1.27 17.53
N ASN A 286 -21.55 -2.60 17.58
CA ASN A 286 -21.97 -3.41 16.44
C ASN A 286 -23.43 -3.13 16.02
N VAL A 287 -24.34 -2.91 16.97
CA VAL A 287 -25.69 -2.45 16.63
C VAL A 287 -25.62 -1.06 16.02
N ARG A 288 -24.80 -0.20 16.62
CA ARG A 288 -24.70 1.20 16.23
C ARG A 288 -24.16 1.39 14.81
N VAL A 289 -23.21 0.56 14.37
CA VAL A 289 -22.66 0.65 13.01
C VAL A 289 -23.70 0.30 11.95
N GLU A 290 -24.67 -0.56 12.25
CA GLU A 290 -25.79 -0.85 11.35
C GLU A 290 -26.81 0.31 11.33
N GLU A 291 -27.09 0.91 12.49
CA GLU A 291 -28.01 2.06 12.58
C GLU A 291 -27.54 3.29 11.81
N ILE A 292 -26.22 3.56 11.76
CA ILE A 292 -25.70 4.70 11.00
C ILE A 292 -25.81 4.51 9.48
N LYS A 293 -25.99 3.28 9.00
CA LYS A 293 -26.29 3.01 7.59
C LYS A 293 -27.69 3.48 7.23
N GLU A 294 -28.64 3.29 8.13
CA GLU A 294 -30.02 3.75 7.97
C GLU A 294 -30.12 5.26 8.19
N LYS A 295 -29.40 5.79 9.19
CA LYS A 295 -29.41 7.20 9.56
C LYS A 295 -28.05 7.63 10.13
N PHE A 296 -27.26 8.32 9.30
CA PHE A 296 -25.96 8.87 9.68
C PHE A 296 -26.10 10.11 10.58
N ASP A 297 -26.43 9.90 11.85
CA ASP A 297 -26.67 10.92 12.87
C ASP A 297 -26.37 10.35 14.27
N HIS A 298 -25.93 11.16 15.23
CA HIS A 298 -25.75 10.76 16.65
C HIS A 298 -27.09 10.46 17.37
N THR A 299 -28.22 10.73 16.72
CA THR A 299 -29.56 10.34 17.11
C THR A 299 -29.95 9.08 16.36
N ARG A 300 -30.19 7.99 17.11
CA ARG A 300 -30.55 6.67 16.59
C ARG A 300 -31.86 6.73 15.77
N PRO A 301 -32.14 5.73 14.92
CA PRO A 301 -33.39 5.66 14.14
C PRO A 301 -34.66 5.71 15.01
N ASN A 302 -34.59 5.18 16.23
CA ASN A 302 -35.69 5.22 17.20
C ASN A 302 -35.89 6.60 17.88
N GLY A 303 -35.08 7.61 17.54
CA GLY A 303 -35.16 8.97 18.09
C GLY A 303 -34.38 9.19 19.39
N GLU A 304 -33.75 8.16 19.96
CA GLU A 304 -32.92 8.29 21.16
C GLU A 304 -31.49 8.74 20.83
N SER A 305 -30.81 9.36 21.80
CA SER A 305 -29.37 9.63 21.68
C SER A 305 -28.58 8.31 21.63
N SER A 306 -27.52 8.28 20.82
CA SER A 306 -26.59 7.14 20.73
C SER A 306 -25.86 6.83 22.03
N LEU A 307 -25.83 7.75 22.99
CA LEU A 307 -25.20 7.54 24.29
C LEU A 307 -26.21 7.20 25.40
N LYS A 308 -27.52 7.18 25.12
CA LYS A 308 -28.56 6.97 26.14
C LYS A 308 -28.42 5.65 26.90
N GLN A 309 -27.96 4.60 26.21
CA GLN A 309 -27.79 3.25 26.78
C GLN A 309 -26.38 3.02 27.35
N MET A 310 -25.51 4.04 27.28
CA MET A 310 -24.19 4.03 27.91
C MET A 310 -24.29 4.66 29.30
N HIS A 311 -24.50 3.84 30.34
CA HIS A 311 -24.62 4.28 31.73
C HIS A 311 -23.25 4.52 32.39
N TYR A 312 -22.42 5.36 31.78
CA TYR A 312 -21.06 5.70 32.26
C TYR A 312 -20.96 7.19 32.63
N THR A 313 -19.95 7.55 33.43
CA THR A 313 -19.80 8.93 33.94
C THR A 313 -19.49 9.90 32.82
N THR A 314 -18.64 9.46 31.89
CA THR A 314 -18.28 10.19 30.67
C THR A 314 -18.35 9.21 29.50
N ALA A 315 -19.01 9.59 28.41
CA ALA A 315 -19.08 8.78 27.19
C ALA A 315 -19.07 9.66 25.94
N ALA A 316 -18.52 9.16 24.84
CA ALA A 316 -18.47 9.86 23.57
C ALA A 316 -18.60 8.91 22.38
N GLU A 317 -19.00 9.46 21.23
CA GLU A 317 -19.13 8.73 19.96
C GLU A 317 -18.43 9.48 18.84
N ASN A 318 -17.64 8.76 18.04
CA ASN A 318 -17.26 9.18 16.70
C ASN A 318 -17.94 8.27 15.68
N ILE A 319 -18.53 8.86 14.64
CA ILE A 319 -19.07 8.11 13.50
C ILE A 319 -18.40 8.60 12.21
N ALA A 320 -18.24 7.70 11.26
CA ALA A 320 -17.73 8.01 9.93
C ALA A 320 -18.36 7.09 8.89
N SER A 321 -18.54 7.59 7.68
CA SER A 321 -19.11 6.84 6.55
C SER A 321 -18.30 7.12 5.28
N GLY A 322 -18.20 6.12 4.41
CA GLY A 322 -17.49 6.20 3.14
C GLY A 322 -15.98 6.03 3.25
N PHE A 323 -15.44 5.78 4.45
CA PHE A 323 -14.03 5.45 4.61
C PHE A 323 -13.84 3.94 4.43
N THR A 324 -12.82 3.57 3.69
CA THR A 324 -12.57 2.18 3.28
C THR A 324 -11.41 1.53 4.03
N SER A 325 -10.60 2.32 4.75
CA SER A 325 -9.47 1.82 5.54
C SER A 325 -9.38 2.45 6.95
N PRO A 326 -8.79 1.71 7.92
CA PRO A 326 -8.48 2.21 9.26
C PRO A 326 -7.68 3.52 9.28
N GLU A 327 -6.63 3.62 8.46
CA GLU A 327 -5.75 4.79 8.40
C GLU A 327 -6.51 6.04 7.96
N ARG A 328 -7.37 5.91 6.94
CA ARG A 328 -8.14 7.04 6.42
C ARG A 328 -9.20 7.49 7.40
N VAL A 329 -9.92 6.56 8.04
CA VAL A 329 -10.94 6.95 9.01
C VAL A 329 -10.32 7.61 10.25
N VAL A 330 -9.20 7.09 10.77
CA VAL A 330 -8.49 7.72 11.89
C VAL A 330 -7.97 9.09 11.50
N LYS A 331 -7.33 9.23 10.34
CA LYS A 331 -6.93 10.55 9.82
C LYS A 331 -8.12 11.51 9.67
N GLY A 332 -9.26 11.00 9.19
CA GLY A 332 -10.51 11.76 9.08
C GLY A 332 -11.01 12.27 10.42
N TRP A 333 -11.04 11.41 11.44
CA TRP A 333 -11.39 11.81 12.80
C TRP A 333 -10.39 12.81 13.40
N LEU A 334 -9.09 12.59 13.23
CA LEU A 334 -8.06 13.51 13.74
C LEU A 334 -8.08 14.89 13.08
N ASN A 335 -8.51 14.98 11.81
CA ASN A 335 -8.68 16.26 11.12
C ASN A 335 -9.99 16.99 11.48
N SER A 336 -10.92 16.32 12.18
CA SER A 336 -12.16 16.93 12.68
C SER A 336 -11.99 17.36 14.14
N PRO A 337 -12.09 18.66 14.48
CA PRO A 337 -11.88 19.12 15.84
C PRO A 337 -12.73 18.40 16.90
N GLY A 338 -14.00 18.11 16.60
CA GLY A 338 -14.90 17.40 17.51
C GLY A 338 -14.50 15.94 17.72
N HIS A 339 -14.21 15.21 16.64
CA HIS A 339 -13.80 13.80 16.75
C HIS A 339 -12.42 13.65 17.39
N ARG A 340 -11.49 14.56 17.07
CA ARG A 340 -10.15 14.62 17.68
C ARG A 340 -10.25 14.89 19.18
N ALA A 341 -11.17 15.75 19.61
CA ALA A 341 -11.38 16.03 21.03
C ALA A 341 -11.78 14.77 21.81
N ASN A 342 -12.61 13.89 21.23
CA ASN A 342 -12.96 12.60 21.84
C ASN A 342 -11.75 11.66 21.94
N ILE A 343 -10.96 11.53 20.85
CA ILE A 343 -9.76 10.68 20.81
C ILE A 343 -8.70 11.09 21.83
N LEU A 344 -8.52 12.40 22.04
CA LEU A 344 -7.51 12.97 22.93
C LEU A 344 -8.06 13.42 24.28
N ASN A 345 -9.27 12.97 24.65
CA ASN A 345 -9.81 13.26 25.97
C ASN A 345 -9.08 12.40 27.03
N PRO A 346 -8.42 13.01 28.04
CA PRO A 346 -7.76 12.28 29.11
C PRO A 346 -8.75 11.63 30.09
N GLU A 347 -10.02 12.04 30.12
CA GLU A 347 -11.03 11.48 31.04
C GLU A 347 -11.63 10.16 30.53
N LEU A 348 -11.38 9.78 29.27
CA LEU A 348 -11.86 8.54 28.66
C LEU A 348 -10.78 7.46 28.78
N GLU A 349 -11.19 6.24 29.15
CA GLU A 349 -10.27 5.12 29.44
C GLU A 349 -10.46 3.91 28.53
N TYR A 350 -11.68 3.68 28.06
CA TYR A 350 -12.04 2.51 27.26
C TYR A 350 -12.53 2.90 25.86
N MET A 351 -12.24 2.07 24.86
CA MET A 351 -12.71 2.26 23.50
C MET A 351 -13.24 0.96 22.86
N ALA A 352 -14.39 1.05 22.20
CA ALA A 352 -14.87 0.07 21.24
C ALA A 352 -14.80 0.67 19.83
N VAL A 353 -14.40 -0.13 18.84
CA VAL A 353 -14.50 0.23 17.42
C VAL A 353 -15.42 -0.76 16.75
N SER A 354 -16.31 -0.31 15.87
CA SER A 354 -17.10 -1.17 15.00
C SER A 354 -17.01 -0.75 13.55
N PHE A 355 -16.92 -1.72 12.64
CA PHE A 355 -16.87 -1.49 11.19
C PHE A 355 -17.87 -2.36 10.43
N SER A 356 -18.62 -1.77 9.51
CA SER A 356 -19.53 -2.50 8.62
C SER A 356 -19.83 -1.68 7.36
N GLU A 357 -19.59 -2.27 6.18
CA GLU A 357 -19.88 -1.67 4.86
C GLU A 357 -19.43 -0.20 4.73
N TYR A 358 -18.16 0.10 5.03
CA TYR A 358 -17.58 1.46 4.95
C TYR A 358 -18.10 2.46 5.99
N ASN A 359 -18.85 1.98 6.97
CA ASN A 359 -19.31 2.76 8.12
C ASN A 359 -18.53 2.36 9.36
N TRP A 360 -18.23 3.35 10.19
CA TRP A 360 -17.36 3.22 11.35
C TRP A 360 -17.97 3.89 12.55
N VAL A 361 -17.82 3.24 13.70
CA VAL A 361 -18.22 3.77 15.01
C VAL A 361 -17.05 3.60 15.96
N GLN A 362 -16.73 4.64 16.71
CA GLN A 362 -15.95 4.54 17.95
C GLN A 362 -16.84 4.95 19.12
N LEU A 363 -16.85 4.14 20.16
CA LEU A 363 -17.46 4.48 21.43
C LEU A 363 -16.39 4.54 22.50
N PHE A 364 -16.42 5.60 23.29
CA PHE A 364 -15.48 5.86 24.36
C PHE A 364 -16.23 5.97 25.68
N TYR A 365 -15.63 5.51 26.77
CA TYR A 365 -16.19 5.71 28.11
C TYR A 365 -15.15 5.66 29.24
N ASN A 366 -15.57 6.08 30.43
CA ASN A 366 -14.93 5.83 31.73
C ASN A 366 -15.97 5.33 32.73
#